data_AF-A0A924LC40-F1
#
_entry.id   AF-A0A924LC40-F1
#
_cell.length_a   1.000
_cell.length_b   1.000
_cell.length_c   1.000
_cell.angle_alpha   90.00
_cell.angle_beta   90.00
_cell.angle_gamma   90.00
#
_symmetry.space_group_name_H-M   'P 1'
#
loop_
_entity.id
_entity.type
_entity.pdbx_description
1 polymer ?
#
loop_
_entity_poly.entity_id
_entity_poly.type
_entity_poly.pdbx_seq_one_letter_code
_entity_poly.pdbx_strand_id
1 'polypeptide(L)'
;MRPPSRGWLLSLPALALVGFALLLPLGLMLVTAVRDPEMAPALPRSAALLRGWDGTGLPDEGVFAALSAELPIAADGQFIGGAAGRLNFERAGMRNLLLRTARARPAAPFSMALPAIDPQSADPAVWHLLK
;
A
#
# COMPACT_ATOMS: atom_id res chain seq x y z
N MET A 1 -2.42 53.36 39.30
CA MET A 1 -3.13 52.32 38.50
C MET A 1 -2.13 51.67 37.56
N ARG A 2 -1.75 50.40 37.78
CA ARG A 2 -0.86 49.64 36.88
C ARG A 2 -1.74 48.71 36.03
N PRO A 3 -1.63 48.70 34.68
CA PRO A 3 -2.48 47.85 33.86
C PRO A 3 -2.13 46.38 34.08
N PRO A 4 -3.11 45.46 34.24
CA PRO A 4 -2.85 44.04 34.35
C PRO A 4 -2.67 43.43 32.94
N SER A 5 -1.54 43.69 32.30
CA SER A 5 -1.24 43.18 30.94
C SER A 5 -0.37 41.93 30.92
N ARG A 6 -0.08 41.30 32.08
CA ARG A 6 0.87 40.17 32.17
C ARG A 6 0.24 38.78 32.25
N GLY A 7 -1.09 38.66 32.39
CA GLY A 7 -1.76 37.35 32.46
C GLY A 7 -1.65 36.54 31.16
N TRP A 8 -1.70 37.20 30.02
CA TRP A 8 -1.61 36.57 28.69
C TRP A 8 -0.24 35.92 28.42
N LEU A 9 0.84 36.44 29.02
CA LEU A 9 2.17 35.87 28.88
C LEU A 9 2.30 34.49 29.53
N LEU A 10 1.52 34.20 30.57
CA LEU A 10 1.52 32.87 31.21
C LEU A 10 0.70 31.85 30.41
N SER A 11 -0.33 32.30 29.68
CA SER A 11 -1.17 31.42 28.85
C SER A 11 -0.56 31.08 27.49
N LEU A 12 0.35 31.93 26.98
CA LEU A 12 1.07 31.75 25.72
C LEU A 12 1.77 30.38 25.56
N PRO A 13 2.59 29.91 26.52
CA PRO A 13 3.25 28.61 26.39
C PRO A 13 2.26 27.44 26.42
N ALA A 14 1.17 27.55 27.20
CA ALA A 14 0.12 26.52 27.22
C ALA A 14 -0.65 26.48 25.89
N LEU A 15 -0.96 27.64 25.32
CA LEU A 15 -1.65 27.76 24.03
C LEU A 15 -0.78 27.24 22.88
N ALA A 16 0.53 27.55 22.91
CA ALA A 16 1.50 27.03 21.95
C ALA A 16 1.59 25.51 22.04
N LEU A 17 1.66 24.94 23.25
CA LEU A 17 1.70 23.49 23.44
C LEU A 17 0.47 22.80 22.82
N VAL A 18 -0.73 23.31 23.11
CA VAL A 18 -1.99 22.77 22.54
C VAL A 18 -2.02 22.93 21.03
N GLY A 19 -1.62 24.11 20.52
CA GLY A 19 -1.50 24.38 19.09
C GLY A 19 -0.55 23.42 18.40
N PHE A 20 0.65 23.20 18.94
CA PHE A 20 1.61 22.23 18.40
C PHE A 20 1.09 20.79 18.51
N ALA A 21 0.49 20.40 19.64
CA ALA A 21 -0.05 19.07 19.83
C ALA A 21 -1.20 18.73 18.87
N LEU A 22 -1.91 19.74 18.35
CA LEU A 22 -2.98 19.56 17.36
C LEU A 22 -2.49 19.75 15.93
N LEU A 23 -1.82 20.86 15.64
CA LEU A 23 -1.42 21.25 14.28
C LEU A 23 -0.29 20.38 13.75
N LEU A 24 0.62 19.89 14.60
CA LEU A 24 1.71 19.02 14.16
C LEU A 24 1.19 17.67 13.64
N PRO A 25 0.38 16.87 14.38
CA PRO A 25 -0.17 15.63 13.84
C PRO A 25 -1.14 15.86 12.68
N LEU A 26 -1.92 16.95 12.67
CA LEU A 26 -2.78 17.29 11.53
C LEU A 26 -1.97 17.62 10.27
N GLY A 27 -0.91 18.42 10.40
CA GLY A 27 0.00 18.74 9.31
C GLY A 27 0.75 17.51 8.81
N LEU A 28 1.20 16.64 9.73
CA LEU A 28 1.80 15.36 9.37
C LEU A 28 0.79 14.48 8.61
N MET A 29 -0.44 14.33 9.10
CA MET A 29 -1.50 13.57 8.42
C MET A 29 -1.80 14.14 7.03
N LEU A 30 -1.89 15.46 6.91
CA LEU A 30 -2.17 16.14 5.64
C LEU A 30 -1.02 15.97 4.64
N VAL A 31 0.23 16.12 5.10
CA VAL A 31 1.42 15.89 4.27
C VAL A 31 1.52 14.41 3.88
N THR A 32 1.19 13.46 4.78
CA THR A 32 1.17 12.03 4.44
C THR A 32 0.03 11.66 3.51
N ALA A 33 -1.11 12.37 3.57
CA ALA A 33 -2.23 12.18 2.65
C ALA A 33 -1.91 12.70 1.24
N VAL A 34 -1.20 13.83 1.14
CA VAL A 34 -0.77 14.42 -0.15
C VAL A 34 0.50 13.77 -0.70
N ARG A 35 1.39 13.23 0.15
CA ARG A 35 2.59 12.48 -0.26
C ARG A 35 2.33 11.06 -0.73
N ASP A 36 1.06 10.72 -0.88
CA ASP A 36 0.65 9.77 -1.88
C ASP A 36 1.14 8.32 -1.67
N PRO A 37 0.34 7.48 -1.00
CA PRO A 37 0.37 6.06 -1.27
C PRO A 37 -0.19 5.69 -2.66
N GLU A 38 -0.68 6.63 -3.48
CA GLU A 38 -1.28 6.37 -4.81
C GLU A 38 -0.34 6.61 -6.01
N MET A 39 0.81 7.28 -5.86
CA MET A 39 1.67 7.63 -7.03
C MET A 39 2.89 6.73 -7.29
N ALA A 40 3.17 5.74 -6.45
CA ALA A 40 4.02 4.63 -6.85
C ALA A 40 3.12 3.42 -7.08
N PRO A 41 3.07 2.80 -8.28
CA PRO A 41 2.55 1.46 -8.34
C PRO A 41 3.39 0.66 -7.34
N ALA A 42 2.76 0.07 -6.33
CA ALA A 42 3.45 -0.77 -5.33
C ALA A 42 4.25 -1.91 -5.99
N LEU A 43 3.97 -2.17 -7.27
CA LEU A 43 4.43 -3.26 -8.10
C LEU A 43 4.78 -2.76 -9.52
N PRO A 44 5.77 -1.86 -9.69
CA PRO A 44 6.04 -1.21 -10.98
C PRO A 44 6.48 -2.21 -12.04
N ARG A 45 7.28 -3.22 -11.69
CA ARG A 45 7.81 -4.22 -12.62
C ARG A 45 6.75 -5.23 -13.00
N SER A 46 5.97 -5.75 -12.03
CA SER A 46 4.92 -6.70 -12.37
C SER A 46 3.81 -6.05 -13.21
N ALA A 47 3.42 -4.80 -12.90
CA ALA A 47 2.46 -4.06 -13.72
C ALA A 47 2.98 -3.80 -15.15
N ALA A 48 4.28 -3.52 -15.31
CA ALA A 48 4.88 -3.35 -16.63
C ALA A 48 4.85 -4.63 -17.47
N LEU A 49 5.16 -5.78 -16.87
CA LEU A 49 5.11 -7.08 -17.55
C LEU A 49 3.68 -7.51 -17.85
N LEU A 50 2.75 -7.25 -16.92
CA LEU A 50 1.34 -7.60 -17.07
C LEU A 50 0.62 -6.75 -18.14
N ARG A 51 1.09 -5.53 -18.43
CA ARG A 51 0.62 -4.76 -19.60
C ARG A 51 0.87 -5.48 -20.93
N GLY A 52 1.95 -6.26 -21.03
CA GLY A 52 2.28 -7.07 -22.20
C GLY A 52 1.54 -8.40 -22.29
N TRP A 53 0.79 -8.78 -21.24
CA TRP A 53 0.00 -10.01 -21.23
C TRP A 53 -1.29 -9.86 -22.05
N ASP A 54 -1.56 -10.88 -22.86
CA ASP A 54 -2.67 -10.96 -23.83
C ASP A 54 -4.05 -11.11 -23.18
N GLY A 55 -4.10 -11.33 -21.86
CA GLY A 55 -5.34 -11.49 -21.11
C GLY A 55 -5.93 -12.89 -21.19
N THR A 56 -5.22 -13.85 -21.78
CA THR A 56 -5.64 -15.24 -21.90
C THR A 56 -4.85 -16.14 -20.95
N GLY A 57 -5.54 -17.03 -20.23
CA GLY A 57 -4.91 -17.98 -19.33
C GLY A 57 -4.26 -17.34 -18.10
N LEU A 58 -3.14 -17.89 -17.64
CA LEU A 58 -2.32 -17.29 -16.59
C LEU A 58 -1.23 -16.42 -17.23
N PRO A 59 -0.81 -15.33 -16.59
CA PRO A 59 0.31 -14.54 -17.06
C PRO A 59 1.62 -15.34 -17.08
N ASP A 60 2.64 -14.83 -17.77
CA ASP A 60 3.93 -15.51 -17.87
C ASP A 60 4.65 -15.61 -16.51
N GLU A 61 5.55 -16.60 -16.36
CA GLU A 61 6.36 -16.78 -15.14
C GLU A 61 7.15 -15.52 -14.77
N GLY A 62 7.54 -14.71 -15.75
CA GLY A 62 8.19 -13.42 -15.51
C GLY A 62 7.34 -12.43 -14.71
N VAL A 63 6.02 -12.40 -14.92
CA VAL A 63 5.09 -11.54 -14.16
C VAL A 63 5.04 -11.99 -12.71
N PHE A 64 4.94 -13.30 -12.50
CA PHE A 64 4.88 -13.89 -11.16
C PHE A 64 6.17 -13.69 -10.38
N ALA A 65 7.33 -13.87 -11.02
CA ALA A 65 8.63 -13.65 -10.40
C ALA A 65 8.84 -12.18 -9.99
N ALA A 66 8.41 -11.24 -10.83
CA ALA A 66 8.43 -9.82 -10.48
C ALA A 66 7.51 -9.53 -9.30
N LEU A 67 6.28 -10.06 -9.32
CA LEU A 67 5.32 -9.88 -8.24
C LEU A 67 5.85 -10.44 -6.90
N SER A 68 6.41 -11.65 -6.89
CA SER A 68 6.95 -12.27 -5.67
C SER A 68 8.15 -11.54 -5.10
N ALA A 69 8.93 -10.83 -5.93
CA ALA A 69 10.05 -10.02 -5.49
C ALA A 69 9.63 -8.64 -4.97
N GLU A 70 8.60 -8.03 -5.58
CA GLU A 70 8.12 -6.69 -5.22
C GLU A 70 7.20 -6.70 -3.99
N LEU A 71 6.36 -7.73 -3.84
CA LEU A 71 5.40 -7.83 -2.75
C LEU A 71 6.01 -7.76 -1.34
N PRO A 72 7.13 -8.43 -1.02
CA PRO A 72 7.78 -8.28 0.28
C PRO A 72 8.27 -6.85 0.54
N ILE A 73 8.88 -6.22 -0.47
CA ILE A 73 9.41 -4.86 -0.38
C ILE A 73 8.27 -3.85 -0.14
N ALA A 74 7.18 -4.01 -0.87
CA ALA A 74 6.02 -3.13 -0.76
C ALA A 74 5.17 -3.41 0.49
N ALA A 75 5.25 -4.61 1.08
CA ALA A 75 4.66 -4.93 2.38
C ALA A 75 5.43 -4.24 3.51
N ASP A 76 6.76 -4.31 3.47
CA ASP A 76 7.64 -3.71 4.49
C ASP A 76 7.58 -2.18 4.47
N GLY A 77 7.46 -1.58 3.29
CA GLY A 77 7.30 -0.13 3.11
C GLY A 77 5.90 0.42 3.36
N GLN A 78 4.92 -0.40 3.79
CA GLN A 78 3.50 -0.05 3.95
C GLN A 78 2.77 0.42 2.67
N PHE A 79 3.43 0.40 1.50
CA PHE A 79 2.88 0.82 0.21
C PHE A 79 1.78 -0.12 -0.32
N ILE A 80 1.79 -1.41 0.08
CA ILE A 80 0.75 -2.38 -0.29
C ILE A 80 -0.61 -2.03 0.31
N GLY A 81 -0.68 -1.29 1.42
CA GLY A 81 -1.93 -1.09 2.16
C GLY A 81 -3.04 -0.43 1.35
N GLY A 82 -2.71 0.66 0.62
CA GLY A 82 -3.64 1.41 -0.22
C GLY A 82 -4.03 0.63 -1.49
N ALA A 83 -3.04 0.16 -2.24
CA ALA A 83 -3.25 -0.61 -3.47
C ALA A 83 -4.05 -1.90 -3.22
N ALA A 84 -3.70 -2.66 -2.17
CA ALA A 84 -4.43 -3.87 -1.80
C ALA A 84 -5.84 -3.57 -1.26
N GLY A 85 -6.04 -2.42 -0.63
CA GLY A 85 -7.37 -1.96 -0.21
C GLY A 85 -8.28 -1.74 -1.41
N ARG A 86 -7.81 -0.97 -2.41
CA ARG A 86 -8.55 -0.72 -3.66
C ARG A 86 -8.84 -2.00 -4.43
N LEU A 87 -7.84 -2.86 -4.62
CA LEU A 87 -8.01 -4.15 -5.27
C LEU A 87 -9.01 -5.06 -4.54
N ASN A 88 -9.06 -4.97 -3.20
CA ASN A 88 -10.04 -5.71 -2.41
C ASN A 88 -11.47 -5.17 -2.51
N PHE A 89 -11.65 -3.88 -2.87
CA PHE A 89 -12.96 -3.33 -3.24
C PHE A 89 -13.43 -3.89 -4.58
N GLU A 90 -12.53 -4.07 -5.55
CA GLU A 90 -12.87 -4.65 -6.85
C GLU A 90 -13.14 -6.16 -6.76
N ARG A 91 -12.37 -6.88 -5.93
CA ARG A 91 -12.61 -8.30 -5.65
C ARG A 91 -12.23 -8.69 -4.22
N ALA A 92 -13.21 -9.21 -3.48
CA ALA A 92 -12.99 -9.71 -2.13
C ALA A 92 -11.91 -10.82 -2.10
N GLY A 93 -10.94 -10.67 -1.20
CA GLY A 93 -9.84 -11.63 -1.01
C GLY A 93 -8.50 -11.19 -1.61
N MET A 94 -8.48 -10.18 -2.49
CA MET A 94 -7.26 -9.75 -3.17
C MET A 94 -6.18 -9.26 -2.21
N ARG A 95 -6.57 -8.53 -1.16
CA ARG A 95 -5.65 -8.10 -0.11
C ARG A 95 -4.98 -9.28 0.57
N ASN A 96 -5.73 -10.34 0.85
CA ASN A 96 -5.19 -11.52 1.52
C ASN A 96 -4.24 -12.28 0.60
N LEU A 97 -4.58 -12.44 -0.69
CA LEU A 97 -3.71 -13.04 -1.70
C LEU A 97 -2.37 -12.32 -1.78
N LEU A 98 -2.36 -10.98 -1.87
CA LEU A 98 -1.13 -10.19 -1.96
C LEU A 98 -0.29 -10.33 -0.68
N LEU A 99 -0.91 -10.22 0.49
CA LEU A 99 -0.22 -10.33 1.78
C LEU A 99 0.29 -11.75 2.07
N ARG A 100 -0.44 -12.79 1.67
CA ARG A 100 0.00 -14.19 1.80
C ARG A 100 1.16 -14.47 0.87
N THR A 101 1.10 -13.98 -0.36
CA THR A 101 2.19 -14.13 -1.33
C THR A 101 3.45 -13.38 -0.89
N ALA A 102 3.30 -12.15 -0.36
CA ALA A 102 4.41 -11.37 0.22
C ALA A 102 5.13 -12.12 1.36
N ARG A 103 4.36 -12.80 2.22
CA ARG A 103 4.88 -13.57 3.37
C ARG A 103 5.48 -14.90 2.94
N ALA A 104 4.82 -15.60 2.02
CA ALA A 104 5.23 -16.94 1.59
C ALA A 104 6.48 -16.92 0.71
N ARG A 105 6.77 -15.80 0.02
CA ARG A 105 7.92 -15.63 -0.88
C ARG A 105 8.11 -16.86 -1.77
N PRO A 106 7.08 -17.25 -2.56
CA PRO A 106 7.14 -18.46 -3.37
C PRO A 106 8.35 -18.43 -4.30
N ALA A 107 8.90 -19.61 -4.58
CA ALA A 107 9.90 -19.83 -5.61
C ALA A 107 9.26 -20.49 -6.84
N ALA A 108 9.97 -20.46 -7.97
CA ALA A 108 9.55 -21.16 -9.17
C ALA A 108 9.44 -22.69 -8.92
N PRO A 109 8.52 -23.40 -9.60
CA PRO A 109 7.56 -22.88 -10.59
C PRO A 109 6.35 -22.20 -9.93
N PHE A 110 6.11 -20.93 -10.31
CA PHE A 110 5.11 -20.07 -9.66
C PHE A 110 3.66 -20.49 -9.98
N SER A 111 3.47 -21.07 -11.17
CA SER A 111 2.19 -21.65 -11.61
C SER A 111 1.65 -22.72 -10.66
N MET A 112 2.53 -23.38 -9.89
CA MET A 112 2.16 -24.37 -8.89
C MET A 112 2.23 -23.80 -7.46
N ALA A 113 3.23 -22.95 -7.18
CA ALA A 113 3.43 -22.39 -5.85
C ALA A 113 2.33 -21.40 -5.43
N LEU A 114 1.84 -20.58 -6.36
CA LEU A 114 0.82 -19.56 -6.06
C LEU A 114 -0.55 -20.17 -5.76
N PRO A 115 -1.08 -21.13 -6.53
CA PRO A 115 -2.34 -21.79 -6.18
C PRO A 115 -2.27 -22.55 -4.85
N ALA A 116 -1.08 -23.05 -4.47
CA ALA A 116 -0.86 -23.67 -3.17
C ALA A 116 -0.90 -22.66 -2.01
N ILE A 117 -0.51 -21.40 -2.25
CA ILE A 117 -0.64 -20.32 -1.29
C ILE A 117 -2.08 -19.83 -1.26
N ASP A 118 -2.64 -19.43 -2.40
CA ASP A 118 -4.01 -18.95 -2.50
C ASP A 118 -4.69 -19.48 -3.77
N PRO A 119 -5.76 -20.30 -3.65
CA PRO A 119 -6.46 -20.87 -4.80
C PRO A 119 -7.00 -19.82 -5.78
N GLN A 120 -7.28 -18.59 -5.32
CA GLN A 120 -7.77 -17.52 -6.19
C GLN A 120 -6.73 -17.10 -7.24
N SER A 121 -5.44 -17.31 -7.00
CA SER A 121 -4.37 -16.98 -7.95
C SER A 121 -4.41 -17.82 -9.24
N ALA A 122 -5.10 -18.97 -9.23
CA ALA A 122 -5.31 -19.80 -10.40
C ALA A 122 -6.36 -19.22 -11.37
N ASP A 123 -7.16 -18.24 -10.93
CA ASP A 123 -8.20 -17.63 -11.75
C ASP A 123 -7.62 -16.47 -12.60
N PRO A 124 -7.68 -16.55 -13.94
CA PRO A 124 -7.28 -15.46 -14.84
C PRO A 124 -7.90 -14.11 -14.51
N ALA A 125 -9.15 -14.09 -14.00
CA ALA A 125 -9.84 -12.85 -13.65
C ALA A 125 -9.17 -12.09 -12.49
N VAL A 126 -8.35 -12.76 -11.66
CA VAL A 126 -7.53 -12.08 -10.65
C VAL A 126 -6.43 -11.23 -11.29
N TRP A 127 -5.82 -11.73 -12.36
CA TRP A 127 -4.72 -11.07 -13.06
C TRP A 127 -5.19 -9.90 -13.91
N HIS A 128 -6.42 -9.95 -14.42
CA HIS A 128 -7.04 -8.82 -15.11
C HIS A 128 -7.20 -7.58 -14.22
N LEU A 129 -7.39 -7.75 -12.92
CA LEU A 129 -7.55 -6.64 -11.96
C LEU A 129 -6.20 -5.98 -11.61
N LEU A 130 -5.10 -6.67 -11.86
CA LEU A 130 -3.75 -6.16 -11.60
C LEU A 130 -3.18 -5.39 -12.80
N LYS A 131 -3.82 -5.46 -13.97
CA LYS A 131 -3.41 -4.82 -15.22
C LYS A 131 -3.76 -3.34 -15.22
#